data_AF-A0A0P9KV50-F1
#
_entry.id   AF-A0A0P9KV50-F1
#
_cell.length_a   1.000
_cell.length_b   1.000
_cell.length_c   1.000
_cell.angle_alpha   90.00
_cell.angle_beta   90.00
_cell.angle_gamma   90.00
#
_symmetry.space_group_name_H-M   'P 1'
#
loop_
_entity.id
_entity.type
_entity.pdbx_description
1 polymer ?
#
loop_
_entity_poly.entity_id
_entity_poly.type
_entity_poly.pdbx_seq_one_letter_code
_entity_poly.pdbx_strand_id
1 'polypeptide(L)'
;MSSEIRSSSREPRYREVAIGHPAIEVREEQGIVHMRSLEPLAEYPERLLERLVHWASVRPQQTFIAARDSFGGWRKVNYADMLIDVRAIAQGLLTYGLSAERPLALLSGNDIEHLQIALGAMYAGIPYCPISPAYSVLLRILPNYATSAMYCSQA
;
A
#
# COMPACT_ATOMS: atom_id res chain seq x y z
N MET A 1 -17.77 10.09 -48.38
CA MET A 1 -18.79 10.29 -47.32
C MET A 1 -18.06 10.25 -45.99
N SER A 2 -17.66 11.43 -45.51
CA SER A 2 -16.95 11.61 -44.24
C SER A 2 -17.95 11.48 -43.10
N SER A 3 -17.71 10.56 -42.15
CA SER A 3 -18.51 10.51 -40.93
C SER A 3 -17.96 11.53 -39.94
N GLU A 4 -18.71 12.60 -39.71
CA GLU A 4 -18.42 13.57 -38.67
C GLU A 4 -18.64 12.94 -37.29
N ILE A 5 -17.59 12.88 -36.48
CA ILE A 5 -17.69 12.55 -35.05
C ILE A 5 -18.40 13.72 -34.38
N ARG A 6 -19.71 13.58 -34.09
CA ARG A 6 -20.43 14.54 -33.25
C ARG A 6 -19.87 14.50 -31.84
N SER A 7 -19.07 15.49 -31.45
CA SER A 7 -18.74 15.70 -30.04
C SER A 7 -19.99 16.18 -29.33
N SER A 8 -20.64 15.29 -28.56
CA SER A 8 -21.67 15.75 -27.62
C SER A 8 -20.98 16.62 -26.56
N SER A 9 -21.33 17.91 -26.53
CA SER A 9 -20.84 18.93 -25.60
C SER A 9 -21.39 18.72 -24.18
N ARG A 10 -21.23 17.53 -23.62
CA ARG A 10 -21.61 17.26 -22.23
C ARG A 10 -20.39 17.53 -21.37
N GLU A 11 -20.41 18.62 -20.62
CA GLU A 11 -19.36 18.91 -19.64
C GLU A 11 -19.16 17.69 -18.72
N PRO A 12 -17.92 17.22 -18.54
CA PRO A 12 -17.64 16.12 -17.63
C PRO A 12 -18.09 16.49 -16.21
N ARG A 13 -18.90 15.63 -15.60
CA ARG A 13 -19.32 15.81 -14.20
C ARG A 13 -18.20 15.33 -13.29
N TYR A 14 -17.49 16.28 -12.69
CA TYR A 14 -16.47 15.97 -11.69
C TYR A 14 -17.11 15.85 -10.31
N ARG A 15 -16.64 14.88 -9.53
CA ARG A 15 -16.96 14.80 -8.10
C ARG A 15 -16.13 15.86 -7.37
N GLU A 16 -16.78 16.66 -6.54
CA GLU A 16 -16.07 17.57 -5.65
C GLU A 16 -15.17 16.75 -4.72
N VAL A 17 -13.87 17.03 -4.78
CA VAL A 17 -12.84 16.33 -4.01
C VAL A 17 -11.96 17.37 -3.33
N ALA A 18 -11.67 17.17 -2.06
CA ALA A 18 -10.70 17.98 -1.34
C ALA A 18 -9.29 17.60 -1.81
N ILE A 19 -8.87 18.16 -2.95
CA ILE A 19 -7.49 18.12 -3.42
C ILE A 19 -6.79 19.35 -2.83
N GLY A 20 -5.62 19.15 -2.23
CA GLY A 20 -4.82 20.26 -1.71
C GLY A 20 -4.43 21.22 -2.83
N HIS A 21 -4.21 22.49 -2.49
CA HIS A 21 -3.70 23.51 -3.41
C HIS A 21 -2.24 23.83 -3.02
N PRO A 22 -1.27 22.94 -3.33
CA PRO A 22 0.10 23.18 -2.94
C PRO A 22 0.63 24.41 -3.68
N ALA A 23 1.39 25.25 -2.96
CA ALA A 23 2.08 26.37 -3.58
C ALA A 23 3.12 25.82 -4.55
N ILE A 24 3.01 26.17 -5.83
CA ILE A 24 3.92 25.71 -6.88
C ILE A 24 4.49 26.89 -7.66
N GLU A 25 5.71 26.70 -8.14
CA GLU A 25 6.32 27.54 -9.17
C GLU A 25 6.25 26.77 -10.49
N VAL A 26 5.71 27.40 -11.52
CA VAL A 26 5.65 26.88 -12.89
C VAL A 26 6.46 27.80 -13.79
N ARG A 27 7.38 27.21 -14.55
CA ARG A 27 8.20 27.93 -15.54
C ARG A 27 8.13 27.18 -16.86
N GLU A 28 8.07 27.92 -17.96
CA GLU A 28 8.12 27.34 -19.30
C GLU A 28 9.39 27.82 -20.00
N GLU A 29 10.24 26.89 -20.42
CA GLU A 29 11.47 27.17 -21.14
C GLU A 29 11.53 26.29 -22.39
N GLN A 30 11.61 26.90 -23.58
CA GLN A 30 11.74 26.19 -24.86
C GLN A 30 10.61 25.15 -25.12
N GLY A 31 9.39 25.42 -24.63
CA GLY A 31 8.25 24.50 -24.74
C GLY A 31 8.23 23.36 -23.71
N ILE A 32 9.15 23.38 -22.73
CA ILE A 32 9.17 22.45 -21.60
C ILE A 32 8.60 23.14 -20.37
N VAL A 33 7.61 22.50 -19.73
CA VAL A 33 7.02 22.99 -18.48
C VAL A 33 7.73 22.36 -17.29
N HIS A 34 8.37 23.21 -16.49
CA HIS A 34 8.97 22.88 -15.21
C HIS A 34 8.02 23.25 -14.09
N MET A 35 7.77 22.33 -13.16
CA MET A 35 6.93 22.54 -12.00
C MET A 35 7.68 22.14 -10.74
N ARG A 36 7.70 23.03 -9.74
CA ARG A 36 8.39 22.81 -8.47
C ARG A 36 7.47 23.16 -7.31
N SER A 37 7.41 22.30 -6.30
CA SER A 37 6.75 22.62 -5.02
C SER A 37 7.52 23.74 -4.31
N LEU A 38 6.80 24.74 -3.81
CA LEU A 38 7.33 25.79 -2.95
C LEU A 38 7.30 25.40 -1.47
N GLU A 39 6.56 24.34 -1.13
CA GLU A 39 6.55 23.79 0.22
C GLU A 39 7.89 23.07 0.49
N PRO A 40 8.64 23.47 1.53
CA PRO A 40 9.90 22.81 1.86
C PRO A 40 9.63 21.37 2.29
N LEU A 41 10.47 20.44 1.84
CA LEU A 41 10.41 19.06 2.27
C LEU A 41 10.73 18.99 3.78
N ALA A 42 9.76 18.54 4.56
CA ALA A 42 9.96 18.33 6.00
C ALA A 42 10.87 17.13 6.26
N GLU A 43 11.36 17.03 7.50
CA GLU A 43 12.08 15.84 7.96
C GLU A 43 11.24 14.57 7.76
N TYR A 44 11.88 13.56 7.19
CA TYR A 44 11.29 12.26 6.92
C TYR A 44 11.93 11.20 7.81
N PRO A 45 11.16 10.18 8.22
CA PRO A 45 11.70 9.11 9.04
C PRO A 45 12.73 8.28 8.26
N GLU A 46 13.68 7.69 8.98
CA GLU A 46 14.63 6.76 8.37
C GLU A 46 13.94 5.48 7.87
N ARG A 47 12.83 5.11 8.52
CA ARG A 47 12.08 3.87 8.23
C ARG A 47 10.61 4.18 8.02
N LEU A 48 10.02 3.58 6.98
CA LEU A 48 8.61 3.80 6.63
C LEU A 48 7.65 3.59 7.82
N LEU A 49 7.89 2.54 8.61
CA LEU A 49 7.04 2.19 9.75
C LEU A 49 7.19 3.09 10.98
N GLU A 50 8.14 4.02 11.02
CA GLU A 50 8.17 5.03 12.08
C GLU A 50 6.91 5.91 12.04
N ARG A 51 6.30 6.10 10.86
CA ARG A 51 5.00 6.78 10.78
C ARG A 51 3.88 5.96 11.44
N LEU A 52 3.88 4.64 11.31
CA LEU A 52 2.92 3.78 12.01
C LEU A 52 3.12 3.90 13.53
N VAL A 53 4.37 3.84 14.00
CA VAL A 53 4.71 3.98 15.43
C VAL A 53 4.30 5.36 15.96
N HIS A 54 4.63 6.43 15.23
CA HIS A 54 4.28 7.79 15.58
C HIS A 54 2.76 7.96 15.72
N TRP A 55 1.98 7.55 14.71
CA TRP A 55 0.53 7.74 14.74
C TRP A 55 -0.19 6.80 15.71
N ALA A 56 0.35 5.62 16.00
CA ALA A 56 -0.13 4.76 17.09
C ALA A 56 0.00 5.45 18.45
N SER A 57 0.99 6.34 18.63
CA SER A 57 1.12 7.16 19.85
C SER A 57 0.25 8.42 19.81
N VAL A 58 0.26 9.16 18.70
CA VAL A 58 -0.42 10.47 18.61
C VAL A 58 -1.93 10.35 18.46
N ARG A 59 -2.41 9.35 17.71
CA ARG A 59 -3.85 9.12 17.43
C ARG A 59 -4.17 7.63 17.43
N PRO A 60 -4.03 6.94 18.58
CA PRO A 60 -4.17 5.47 18.66
C PRO A 60 -5.49 4.96 18.09
N GLN A 61 -6.61 5.63 18.40
CA GLN A 61 -7.96 5.19 18.04
C GLN A 61 -8.40 5.62 16.63
N GLN A 62 -7.59 6.37 15.90
CA GLN A 62 -7.91 6.76 14.53
C GLN A 62 -7.87 5.53 13.64
N THR A 63 -8.88 5.35 12.78
CA THR A 63 -8.88 4.28 11.78
C THR A 63 -7.67 4.44 10.85
N PHE A 64 -6.82 3.41 10.81
CA PHE A 64 -5.69 3.31 9.91
C PHE A 64 -6.11 2.69 8.58
N ILE A 65 -6.82 1.56 8.63
CA ILE A 65 -7.35 0.87 7.46
C ILE A 65 -8.75 0.32 7.73
N ALA A 66 -9.56 0.22 6.67
CA ALA A 66 -10.84 -0.44 6.71
C ALA A 66 -11.08 -1.26 5.44
N ALA A 67 -11.77 -2.40 5.59
CA ALA A 67 -12.20 -3.25 4.50
C ALA A 67 -13.66 -3.66 4.69
N ARG A 68 -14.34 -4.02 3.61
CA ARG A 68 -15.69 -4.56 3.69
C ARG A 68 -15.63 -6.00 4.20
N ASP A 69 -16.52 -6.37 5.10
CA ASP A 69 -16.75 -7.77 5.46
C ASP A 69 -17.69 -8.46 4.45
N SER A 70 -17.87 -9.78 4.62
CA SER A 70 -18.75 -10.60 3.76
C SER A 70 -20.24 -10.23 3.85
N PHE A 71 -20.64 -9.51 4.88
CA PHE A 71 -22.01 -9.02 5.08
C PHE A 71 -22.18 -7.55 4.61
N GLY A 72 -21.12 -6.95 4.02
CA GLY A 72 -21.11 -5.56 3.56
C GLY A 72 -20.85 -4.53 4.66
N GLY A 73 -20.60 -4.94 5.89
CA GLY A 73 -20.15 -4.09 6.98
C GLY A 73 -18.72 -3.60 6.79
N TRP A 74 -18.26 -2.71 7.66
CA TRP A 74 -16.88 -2.22 7.66
C TRP A 74 -16.11 -2.84 8.83
N ARG A 75 -15.09 -3.62 8.51
CA ARG A 75 -14.04 -3.98 9.47
C ARG A 75 -12.99 -2.88 9.46
N LYS A 76 -12.72 -2.30 10.62
CA LYS A 76 -11.77 -1.20 10.81
C LYS A 76 -10.67 -1.64 11.76
N VAL A 77 -9.44 -1.25 11.45
CA VAL A 77 -8.30 -1.39 12.35
C VAL A 77 -7.75 0.01 12.62
N ASN A 78 -7.55 0.34 13.89
CA ASN A 78 -6.95 1.61 14.29
C ASN A 78 -5.41 1.50 14.33
N TYR A 79 -4.73 2.64 14.53
CA TYR A 79 -3.27 2.66 14.54
C TYR A 79 -2.65 1.84 15.67
N ALA A 80 -3.25 1.85 16.86
CA ALA A 80 -2.73 1.11 18.01
C ALA A 80 -2.80 -0.41 17.80
N ASP A 81 -3.96 -0.90 17.39
CA ASP A 81 -4.21 -2.33 17.13
C ASP A 81 -3.31 -2.82 15.99
N MET A 82 -3.20 -2.04 14.90
CA MET A 82 -2.29 -2.37 13.79
C MET A 82 -0.84 -2.53 14.27
N LEU A 83 -0.34 -1.64 15.14
CA LEU A 83 1.03 -1.74 15.63
C LEU A 83 1.24 -2.97 16.53
N ILE A 84 0.24 -3.34 17.33
CA ILE A 84 0.27 -4.57 18.14
C ILE A 84 0.39 -5.79 17.23
N ASP A 85 -0.49 -5.90 16.24
CA ASP A 85 -0.52 -7.02 15.30
C ASP A 85 0.78 -7.12 14.51
N VAL A 86 1.27 -6.00 13.98
CA VAL A 86 2.54 -5.93 13.22
C VAL A 86 3.72 -6.45 14.04
N ARG A 87 3.81 -6.10 15.32
CA ARG A 87 4.88 -6.58 16.21
C ARG A 87 4.77 -8.08 16.48
N ALA A 88 3.57 -8.57 16.73
CA ALA A 88 3.33 -10.00 16.96
C ALA A 88 3.67 -10.83 15.70
N ILE A 89 3.24 -10.36 14.53
CA ILE A 89 3.53 -11.00 13.24
C ILE A 89 5.03 -10.96 12.96
N ALA A 90 5.69 -9.82 13.13
CA ALA A 90 7.14 -9.69 12.93
C ALA A 90 7.91 -10.74 13.75
N GLN A 91 7.56 -10.90 15.03
CA GLN A 91 8.17 -11.92 15.89
C GLN A 91 7.89 -13.35 15.39
N GLY A 92 6.67 -13.61 14.92
CA GLY A 92 6.31 -14.90 14.32
C GLY A 92 7.13 -15.20 13.07
N LEU A 93 7.25 -14.24 12.15
CA LEU A 93 8.03 -14.37 10.91
C LEU A 93 9.51 -14.68 11.18
N LEU A 94 10.12 -14.02 12.17
CA LEU A 94 11.48 -14.33 12.60
C LEU A 94 11.62 -15.75 13.15
N THR A 95 10.60 -16.26 13.84
CA THR A 95 10.57 -17.64 14.37
C THR A 95 10.52 -18.68 13.25
N TYR A 96 9.96 -18.34 12.10
CA TYR A 96 10.01 -19.19 10.89
C TYR A 96 11.37 -19.13 10.17
N GLY A 97 12.35 -18.40 10.71
CA GLY A 97 13.69 -18.29 10.14
C GLY A 97 13.74 -17.48 8.85
N LEU A 98 12.79 -16.55 8.67
CA LEU A 98 12.79 -15.57 7.58
C LEU A 98 13.77 -14.44 7.90
N SER A 99 14.41 -13.91 6.86
CA SER A 99 15.45 -12.88 6.96
C SER A 99 15.58 -12.10 5.65
N ALA A 100 16.56 -11.20 5.57
CA ALA A 100 16.93 -10.53 4.32
C ALA A 100 17.30 -11.52 3.20
N GLU A 101 17.92 -12.64 3.56
CA GLU A 101 18.35 -13.71 2.65
C GLU A 101 17.26 -14.77 2.41
N ARG A 102 16.21 -14.77 3.25
CA ARG A 102 15.09 -15.70 3.19
C ARG A 102 13.78 -14.92 3.11
N PRO A 103 13.49 -14.30 1.94
CA PRO A 103 12.37 -13.38 1.78
C PRO A 103 11.02 -14.08 1.76
N LEU A 104 9.97 -13.30 1.94
CA LEU A 104 8.58 -13.73 2.00
C LEU A 104 7.85 -13.47 0.67
N ALA A 105 7.19 -14.47 0.10
CA ALA A 105 6.18 -14.23 -0.95
C ALA A 105 4.78 -14.28 -0.35
N LEU A 106 3.97 -13.27 -0.66
CA LEU A 106 2.61 -13.12 -0.14
C LEU A 106 1.60 -13.31 -1.27
N LEU A 107 0.89 -14.44 -1.25
CA LEU A 107 -0.11 -14.79 -2.26
C LEU A 107 -1.50 -14.69 -1.62
N SER A 108 -1.99 -13.47 -1.46
CA SER A 108 -3.32 -13.22 -0.88
C SER A 108 -4.06 -12.13 -1.64
N GLY A 109 -5.36 -12.06 -1.39
CA GLY A 109 -6.22 -10.98 -1.89
C GLY A 109 -5.87 -9.63 -1.26
N ASN A 110 -6.58 -8.59 -1.70
CA ASN A 110 -6.46 -7.25 -1.10
C ASN A 110 -7.33 -7.18 0.16
N ASP A 111 -6.80 -7.64 1.29
CA ASP A 111 -7.44 -7.62 2.60
C ASP A 111 -6.54 -6.98 3.68
N ILE A 112 -7.08 -6.84 4.89
CA ILE A 112 -6.36 -6.22 6.02
C ILE A 112 -5.21 -7.13 6.47
N GLU A 113 -5.40 -8.44 6.43
CA GLU A 113 -4.43 -9.47 6.83
C GLU A 113 -3.19 -9.43 5.94
N HIS A 114 -3.36 -9.26 4.63
CA HIS A 114 -2.28 -9.03 3.67
C HIS A 114 -1.44 -7.83 4.10
N LEU A 115 -2.08 -6.71 4.44
CA LEU A 115 -1.37 -5.53 4.91
C LEU A 115 -0.66 -5.78 6.23
N GLN A 116 -1.31 -6.44 7.20
CA GLN A 116 -0.71 -6.77 8.49
C GLN A 116 0.58 -7.60 8.32
N ILE A 117 0.57 -8.60 7.44
CA ILE A 117 1.77 -9.42 7.18
C ILE A 117 2.84 -8.63 6.43
N ALA A 118 2.46 -7.82 5.44
CA ALA A 118 3.39 -6.94 4.72
C ALA A 118 4.10 -5.97 5.67
N LEU A 119 3.34 -5.32 6.56
CA LEU A 119 3.90 -4.42 7.57
C LEU A 119 4.73 -5.19 8.61
N GLY A 120 4.31 -6.40 9.01
CA GLY A 120 5.10 -7.29 9.88
C GLY A 120 6.46 -7.65 9.28
N ALA A 121 6.50 -8.00 7.99
CA ALA A 121 7.74 -8.28 7.27
C ALA A 121 8.65 -7.04 7.20
N MET A 122 8.10 -5.88 6.83
CA MET A 122 8.84 -4.61 6.86
C MET A 122 9.39 -4.29 8.26
N TYR A 123 8.61 -4.54 9.32
CA TYR A 123 9.01 -4.27 10.70
C TYR A 123 10.16 -5.19 11.15
N ALA A 124 10.15 -6.44 10.69
CA ALA A 124 11.21 -7.41 10.95
C ALA A 124 12.46 -7.24 10.04
N GLY A 125 12.43 -6.33 9.06
CA GLY A 125 13.50 -6.18 8.08
C GLY A 125 13.56 -7.31 7.04
N ILE A 126 12.44 -8.00 6.81
CA ILE A 126 12.32 -9.10 5.85
C ILE A 126 11.77 -8.54 4.53
N PRO A 127 12.49 -8.66 3.40
CA PRO A 127 11.95 -8.34 2.09
C PRO A 127 10.73 -9.21 1.79
N TYR A 128 9.67 -8.59 1.28
CA TYR A 128 8.47 -9.31 0.84
C TYR A 128 8.06 -8.92 -0.58
N CYS A 129 7.39 -9.85 -1.26
CA CYS A 129 6.83 -9.63 -2.58
C CYS A 129 5.33 -9.99 -2.57
N PRO A 130 4.41 -9.01 -2.73
CA PRO A 130 3.00 -9.30 -2.89
C PRO A 130 2.74 -9.81 -4.32
N ILE A 131 2.08 -10.97 -4.43
CA ILE A 131 1.76 -11.62 -5.70
C ILE A 131 0.24 -11.74 -5.79
N SER A 132 -0.35 -11.10 -6.80
CA SER A 132 -1.78 -11.17 -7.06
C SER A 132 -2.24 -12.61 -7.35
N PRO A 133 -3.35 -13.08 -6.75
CA PRO A 133 -3.89 -14.41 -7.02
C PRO A 133 -4.22 -14.66 -8.51
N ALA A 134 -4.61 -13.62 -9.25
CA ALA A 134 -4.91 -13.72 -10.68
C ALA A 134 -3.67 -14.06 -11.53
N TYR A 135 -2.48 -13.68 -11.07
CA TYR A 135 -1.22 -13.95 -11.77
C TYR A 135 -0.54 -15.23 -11.26
N SER A 136 -0.81 -15.68 -10.03
CA SER A 136 -0.15 -16.87 -9.45
C SER A 136 -0.59 -18.18 -10.13
N VAL A 137 -1.87 -18.28 -10.53
CA VAL A 137 -2.41 -19.43 -11.29
C VAL A 137 -1.77 -19.51 -12.69
N LEU A 138 -1.42 -18.37 -13.27
CA LEU A 138 -0.91 -18.25 -14.63
C LEU A 138 0.60 -18.51 -14.73
N LEU A 139 1.36 -18.18 -13.68
CA LEU A 139 2.82 -18.18 -13.71
C LEU A 139 3.51 -19.47 -13.22
N ARG A 140 2.76 -20.48 -12.73
CA ARG A 140 3.29 -21.79 -12.27
C ARG A 140 4.65 -21.65 -11.53
N ILE A 141 4.70 -20.76 -10.53
CA ILE A 141 5.92 -20.22 -9.87
C ILE A 141 6.72 -21.30 -9.07
N LEU A 142 6.43 -22.59 -9.23
CA LEU A 142 6.86 -23.67 -8.35
C LEU A 142 7.90 -24.64 -8.95
N PRO A 143 9.01 -24.18 -9.57
CA PRO A 143 10.23 -24.98 -9.33
C PRO A 143 11.50 -24.21 -8.96
N ASN A 144 11.68 -22.94 -9.36
CA ASN A 144 13.04 -22.34 -9.36
C ASN A 144 13.19 -20.98 -8.65
N TYR A 145 12.15 -20.43 -8.02
CA TYR A 145 12.29 -19.21 -7.23
C TYR A 145 12.52 -19.57 -5.76
N ALA A 146 13.62 -19.09 -5.19
CA ALA A 146 14.05 -19.30 -3.81
C ALA A 146 13.15 -18.58 -2.79
N THR A 147 11.85 -18.81 -2.87
CA THR A 147 10.86 -18.35 -1.90
C THR A 147 10.86 -19.32 -0.73
N SER A 148 11.37 -18.88 0.42
CA SER A 148 11.51 -19.74 1.61
C SER A 148 10.20 -19.93 2.39
N ALA A 149 9.19 -19.09 2.16
CA ALA A 149 7.85 -19.26 2.73
C ALA A 149 6.77 -18.60 1.86
N MET A 150 5.61 -19.26 1.80
CA MET A 150 4.42 -18.83 1.09
C MET A 150 3.28 -18.68 2.11
N TYR A 151 2.69 -17.48 2.20
CA TYR A 151 1.41 -17.29 2.87
C TYR A 151 0.30 -17.23 1.82
N CYS A 152 -0.73 -18.05 2.02
CA CYS A 152 -1.94 -18.09 1.20
C CYS A 152 -3.15 -17.93 2.12
N SER A 153 -3.88 -16.83 1.98
CA SER A 153 -5.21 -16.71 2.57
C SER A 153 -6.22 -17.31 1.60
N GLN A 154 -6.93 -18.35 2.01
CA GLN A 154 -8.13 -18.75 1.27
C GLN A 154 -9.22 -17.71 1.56
N ALA A 155 -9.72 -17.09 0.50
CA ALA A 155 -10.96 -16.33 0.54
C ALA A 155 -12.16 -17.29 0.61
#